data_AF-A0A6P8B1M9-F1
#
_entry.id   AF-A0A6P8B1M9-F1
#
_cell.length_a   1.000
_cell.length_b   1.000
_cell.length_c   1.000
_cell.angle_alpha   90.00
_cell.angle_beta   90.00
_cell.angle_gamma   90.00
#
_symmetry.space_group_name_H-M   'P 1'
#
loop_
_entity.id
_entity.type
_entity.pdbx_description
1 polymer ?
#
loop_
_entity_poly.entity_id
_entity_poly.type
_entity_poly.pdbx_seq_one_letter_code
_entity_poly.pdbx_strand_id
1 'polypeptide(L)'
;MSNVRATPAATAATAATAPPPDPVVVYFSEFCVSTEEERRLEDIHRRVLVWAAPADLAGWFEEKLLLHRITQVMFGLAPSQRGPNLRWFRKTFAPRVCSANQEQEDIVNDPVRFFGLMDLYDRARKFLPEAEQEKSQFMLDQYIEWDLIKLFTTIEFEKGRGASPPADFDCYWDFGFVTCRDASERAKLGNLYLRLFKEIKTVQTKLRNGKLTAPQHKTFINFAQATKEGEIIKFIASASQSLAADFEATFPAATHPIHAFLSVPLGGFRATVWRLKQALEWPILKRLITYEVAVLVDDWLPERIEDRRIWGPMLEIYEALMHDPLELHRQRASGTLVEYAESLGRVSNEVRQALLSLAPLEQPARIIKRRS
;
A
#
# COMPACT_ATOMS: atom_id res chain seq x y z
N MET A 1 3.78 33.36 81.22
CA MET A 1 4.30 34.60 80.60
C MET A 1 5.05 34.23 79.33
N SER A 2 4.70 34.94 78.25
CA SER A 2 5.48 35.17 77.02
C SER A 2 5.71 34.05 75.99
N ASN A 3 4.99 34.23 74.88
CA ASN A 3 5.24 33.78 73.50
C ASN A 3 6.67 34.04 73.01
N VAL A 4 7.23 33.14 72.20
CA VAL A 4 8.06 33.50 71.03
C VAL A 4 7.79 32.54 69.86
N ARG A 5 7.62 33.18 68.69
CA ARG A 5 7.34 32.68 67.34
C ARG A 5 8.33 31.64 66.81
N ALA A 6 7.80 30.67 66.07
CA ALA A 6 8.53 29.94 65.04
C ALA A 6 8.31 30.61 63.67
N THR A 7 9.37 30.73 62.88
CA THR A 7 9.33 31.06 61.46
C THR A 7 10.07 29.96 60.69
N PRO A 8 9.49 29.37 59.63
CA PRO A 8 10.09 28.24 58.92
C PRO A 8 11.05 28.70 57.80
N ALA A 9 12.09 27.89 57.57
CA ALA A 9 13.00 28.03 56.44
C ALA A 9 12.34 27.55 55.14
N ALA A 10 12.68 28.26 54.06
CA ALA A 10 12.13 28.18 52.72
C ALA A 10 12.06 26.76 52.12
N THR A 11 10.85 26.37 51.71
CA THR A 11 10.59 25.26 50.80
C THR A 11 11.01 25.62 49.38
N ALA A 12 11.87 24.78 48.80
CA ALA A 12 12.20 24.77 47.39
C ALA A 12 10.93 24.60 46.55
N ALA A 13 10.78 25.46 45.54
CA ALA A 13 9.68 25.44 44.60
C ALA A 13 9.67 24.13 43.80
N THR A 14 8.68 23.29 44.05
CA THR A 14 8.27 22.25 43.10
C THR A 14 7.71 22.94 41.86
N ALA A 15 8.38 22.72 40.72
CA ALA A 15 7.89 23.07 39.40
C ALA A 15 6.46 22.52 39.26
N ALA A 16 5.51 23.43 39.09
CA ALA A 16 4.15 23.10 38.75
C ALA A 16 4.15 22.33 37.43
N THR A 17 3.76 21.05 37.49
CA THR A 17 3.42 20.26 36.31
C THR A 17 2.42 21.07 35.49
N ALA A 18 2.77 21.38 34.25
CA ALA A 18 1.84 22.01 33.32
C ALA A 18 0.55 21.17 33.29
N PRO A 19 -0.64 21.80 33.25
CA PRO A 19 -1.88 21.06 33.07
C PRO A 19 -1.80 20.24 31.78
N PRO A 20 -2.42 19.05 31.74
CA PRO A 20 -2.52 18.29 30.50
C PRO A 20 -3.13 19.21 29.41
N PRO A 21 -2.66 19.13 28.16
CA PRO A 21 -3.24 19.92 27.08
C PRO A 21 -4.74 19.68 27.03
N ASP A 22 -5.51 20.77 26.91
CA ASP A 22 -6.96 20.73 26.88
C ASP A 22 -7.44 19.65 25.89
N PRO A 23 -8.50 18.89 26.21
CA PRO A 23 -9.09 17.95 25.28
C PRO A 23 -9.52 18.75 24.05
N VAL A 24 -8.94 18.42 22.90
CA VAL A 24 -9.26 19.01 21.60
C VAL A 24 -10.78 18.96 21.42
N VAL A 25 -11.43 20.12 21.51
CA VAL A 25 -12.88 20.24 21.33
C VAL A 25 -13.14 20.21 19.83
N VAL A 26 -13.49 19.03 19.33
CA VAL A 26 -13.92 18.87 17.94
C VAL A 26 -15.40 19.23 17.84
N TYR A 27 -15.72 20.30 17.12
CA TYR A 27 -17.11 20.72 16.90
C TYR A 27 -17.73 19.93 15.75
N PHE A 28 -18.44 18.85 16.07
CA PHE A 28 -19.12 18.00 15.09
C PHE A 28 -20.37 18.66 14.47
N SER A 29 -20.89 19.70 15.10
CA SER A 29 -22.02 20.50 14.61
C SER A 29 -21.81 21.04 13.20
N GLU A 30 -20.56 21.26 12.77
CA GLU A 30 -20.23 21.69 11.40
C GLU A 30 -20.50 20.62 10.33
N PHE A 31 -20.58 19.35 10.72
CA PHE A 31 -20.79 18.23 9.81
C PHE A 31 -22.18 17.59 9.93
N CYS A 32 -22.95 17.94 10.96
CA CYS A 32 -24.19 17.30 11.34
C CYS A 32 -25.40 18.19 11.04
N VAL A 33 -26.44 17.65 10.42
CA VAL A 33 -27.69 18.40 10.18
C VAL A 33 -28.71 18.24 11.32
N SER A 34 -28.39 17.42 12.32
CA SER A 34 -29.21 17.25 13.52
C SER A 34 -28.39 16.83 14.73
N THR A 35 -28.92 17.06 15.93
CA THR A 35 -28.35 16.63 17.21
C THR A 35 -28.21 15.10 17.34
N GLU A 36 -29.07 14.34 16.65
CA GLU A 36 -28.96 12.88 16.59
C GLU A 36 -27.77 12.44 15.75
N GLU A 37 -27.47 13.16 14.66
CA GLU A 37 -26.27 12.89 13.87
C GLU A 37 -25.00 13.24 14.64
N GLU A 38 -25.01 14.36 15.36
CA GLU A 38 -23.90 14.78 16.22
C GLU A 38 -23.60 13.74 17.29
N ARG A 39 -24.63 13.26 17.99
CA ARG A 39 -24.50 12.21 19.01
C ARG A 39 -23.90 10.90 18.45
N ARG A 40 -24.31 10.50 17.24
CA ARG A 40 -23.79 9.28 16.60
C ARG A 40 -22.37 9.46 16.09
N LEU A 41 -22.04 10.66 15.59
CA LEU A 41 -20.69 10.99 15.17
C LEU A 41 -19.73 11.09 16.36
N GLU A 42 -20.19 11.61 17.50
CA GLU A 42 -19.45 11.60 18.77
C GLU A 42 -19.18 10.18 19.30
N ASP A 43 -20.12 9.23 19.16
CA ASP A 43 -19.88 7.82 19.52
C ASP A 43 -18.76 7.22 18.65
N ILE A 44 -18.77 7.54 17.36
CA ILE A 44 -17.72 7.11 16.42
C ILE A 44 -16.38 7.76 16.76
N HIS A 45 -16.38 9.07 17.02
CA HIS A 45 -15.19 9.81 17.42
C HIS A 45 -14.57 9.26 18.71
N ARG A 46 -15.39 8.99 19.73
CA ARG A 46 -14.93 8.35 20.98
C ARG A 46 -14.28 7.00 20.75
N ARG A 47 -14.74 6.23 19.75
CA ARG A 47 -14.11 4.96 19.38
C ARG A 47 -12.78 5.18 18.68
N VAL A 48 -12.70 6.15 17.76
CA VAL A 48 -11.44 6.50 17.07
C VAL A 48 -10.38 7.00 18.04
N LEU A 49 -10.77 7.74 19.08
CA LEU A 49 -9.88 8.20 20.17
C LEU A 49 -9.17 7.06 20.93
N VAL A 50 -9.66 5.81 20.83
CA VAL A 50 -8.94 4.64 21.38
C VAL A 50 -7.71 4.28 20.52
N TRP A 51 -7.67 4.72 19.26
CA TRP A 51 -6.70 4.31 18.25
C TRP A 51 -5.88 5.45 17.65
N ALA A 52 -6.21 6.70 17.98
CA ALA A 52 -5.52 7.90 17.52
C ALA A 52 -5.25 8.82 18.71
N ALA A 53 -4.06 9.46 18.75
CA ALA A 53 -3.78 10.40 19.81
C ALA A 53 -4.64 11.67 19.62
N PRO A 54 -5.02 12.38 20.70
CA PRO A 54 -5.74 13.65 20.59
C PRO A 54 -5.03 14.68 19.70
N ALA A 55 -3.69 14.68 19.69
CA ALA A 55 -2.89 15.55 18.83
C ALA A 55 -3.06 15.23 17.34
N ASP A 56 -3.21 13.96 16.97
CA ASP A 56 -3.45 13.56 15.58
C ASP A 56 -4.82 14.06 15.11
N LEU A 57 -5.83 14.01 15.99
CA LEU A 57 -7.18 14.48 15.68
C LEU A 57 -7.27 16.00 15.50
N ALA A 58 -6.53 16.78 16.30
CA ALA A 58 -6.38 18.21 16.08
C ALA A 58 -5.79 18.50 14.70
N GLY A 59 -4.69 17.81 14.34
CA GLY A 59 -4.08 17.91 13.02
C GLY A 59 -5.06 17.56 11.89
N TRP A 60 -5.83 16.47 12.04
CA TRP A 60 -6.81 16.08 11.02
C TRP A 60 -7.94 17.10 10.88
N PHE A 61 -8.36 17.76 11.96
CA PHE A 61 -9.36 18.82 11.91
C PHE A 61 -8.82 20.07 11.21
N GLU A 62 -7.60 20.51 11.55
CA GLU A 62 -6.93 21.63 10.90
C GLU A 62 -6.70 21.39 9.40
N GLU A 63 -6.32 20.16 9.03
CA GLU A 63 -6.13 19.73 7.64
C GLU A 63 -7.44 19.52 6.87
N LYS A 64 -8.60 19.64 7.52
CA LYS A 64 -9.93 19.31 6.97
C LYS A 64 -10.05 17.85 6.49
N LEU A 65 -9.25 16.95 7.07
CA LEU A 65 -9.23 15.51 6.77
C LEU A 65 -9.89 14.66 7.88
N LEU A 66 -10.43 15.28 8.93
CA LEU A 66 -10.95 14.61 10.12
C LEU A 66 -11.89 13.44 9.78
N LEU A 67 -12.93 13.68 9.00
CA LEU A 67 -13.90 12.63 8.64
C LEU A 67 -13.28 11.55 7.74
N HIS A 68 -12.34 11.92 6.86
CA HIS A 68 -11.60 10.97 6.04
C HIS A 68 -10.72 10.05 6.91
N ARG A 69 -10.01 10.61 7.88
CA ARG A 69 -9.13 9.87 8.80
C ARG A 69 -9.93 9.04 9.81
N ILE A 70 -11.03 9.56 10.35
CA ILE A 70 -12.00 8.80 11.16
C ILE A 70 -12.50 7.58 10.37
N THR A 71 -12.80 7.77 9.08
CA THR A 71 -13.20 6.69 8.19
C THR A 71 -12.06 5.66 8.06
N GLN A 72 -10.84 6.09 7.76
CA GLN A 72 -9.68 5.18 7.66
C GLN A 72 -9.48 4.34 8.94
N VAL A 73 -9.56 4.97 10.12
CA VAL A 73 -9.42 4.27 11.41
C VAL A 73 -10.57 3.29 11.61
N MET A 74 -11.83 3.75 11.54
CA MET A 74 -13.01 2.93 11.82
C MET A 74 -13.11 1.70 10.92
N PHE A 75 -12.80 1.83 9.64
CA PHE A 75 -12.89 0.72 8.71
C PHE A 75 -11.69 -0.23 8.79
N GLY A 76 -10.56 0.22 9.35
CA GLY A 76 -9.44 -0.64 9.68
C GLY A 76 -9.64 -1.53 10.91
N LEU A 77 -10.59 -1.17 11.78
CA LEU A 77 -10.96 -2.00 12.94
C LEU A 77 -11.66 -3.30 12.51
N ALA A 78 -11.61 -4.32 13.36
CA ALA A 78 -12.37 -5.55 13.16
C ALA A 78 -13.88 -5.29 13.21
N PRO A 79 -14.74 -6.07 12.50
CA PRO A 79 -16.18 -5.85 12.48
C PRO A 79 -16.83 -5.72 13.86
N SER A 80 -16.38 -6.51 14.83
CA SER A 80 -16.82 -6.48 16.23
C SER A 80 -16.47 -5.17 16.97
N GLN A 81 -15.43 -4.46 16.53
CA GLN A 81 -14.91 -3.24 17.15
C GLN A 81 -15.53 -1.95 16.57
N ARG A 82 -16.12 -2.02 15.37
CA ARG A 82 -16.65 -0.85 14.64
C ARG A 82 -17.91 -0.25 15.27
N GLY A 83 -18.60 -1.01 16.12
CA GLY A 83 -19.81 -0.55 16.79
C GLY A 83 -21.05 -0.45 15.88
N PRO A 84 -22.23 -0.19 16.47
CA PRO A 84 -23.51 -0.28 15.78
C PRO A 84 -23.75 0.88 14.80
N ASN A 85 -23.09 2.02 15.00
CA ASN A 85 -23.31 3.24 14.21
C ASN A 85 -22.61 3.24 12.85
N LEU A 86 -21.78 2.24 12.53
CA LEU A 86 -21.04 2.17 11.27
C LEU A 86 -21.96 2.18 10.04
N ARG A 87 -23.05 1.41 10.07
CA ARG A 87 -24.01 1.35 8.95
C ARG A 87 -24.66 2.70 8.68
N TRP A 88 -24.95 3.45 9.75
CA TRP A 88 -25.48 4.79 9.64
C TRP A 88 -24.41 5.76 9.10
N PHE A 89 -23.20 5.74 9.67
CA PHE A 89 -22.10 6.61 9.24
C PHE A 89 -21.78 6.45 7.75
N ARG A 90 -21.74 5.20 7.25
CA ARG A 90 -21.57 4.91 5.82
C ARG A 90 -22.70 5.48 4.95
N LYS A 91 -23.95 5.47 5.42
CA LYS A 91 -25.10 5.95 4.65
C LYS A 91 -25.25 7.47 4.70
N THR A 92 -24.89 8.08 5.82
CA THR A 92 -25.22 9.47 6.14
C THR A 92 -24.03 10.39 5.92
N PHE A 93 -22.84 9.99 6.35
CA PHE A 93 -21.65 10.84 6.29
C PHE A 93 -20.84 10.61 5.03
N ALA A 94 -20.60 9.37 4.61
CA ALA A 94 -19.78 9.09 3.41
C ALA A 94 -20.21 9.88 2.14
N PRO A 95 -21.51 10.09 1.86
CA PRO A 95 -21.94 10.90 0.72
C PRO A 95 -21.79 12.43 0.92
N ARG A 96 -21.59 12.91 2.15
CA ARG A 96 -21.53 14.34 2.50
C ARG A 96 -20.11 14.87 2.64
N VAL A 97 -19.15 14.01 2.96
CA VAL A 97 -17.72 14.39 3.05
C VAL A 97 -17.06 14.42 1.66
N CYS A 98 -17.68 13.79 0.67
CA CYS A 98 -17.20 13.77 -0.70
C CYS A 98 -18.03 14.79 -1.50
N SER A 99 -17.49 15.96 -1.82
CA SER A 99 -18.25 16.99 -2.53
C SER A 99 -18.45 16.61 -4.02
N ALA A 100 -19.58 17.00 -4.61
CA ALA A 100 -19.90 16.76 -6.03
C ALA A 100 -18.99 17.51 -7.04
N ASN A 101 -18.10 18.39 -6.56
CA ASN A 101 -17.09 19.06 -7.39
C ASN A 101 -15.67 18.51 -7.15
N GLN A 102 -15.40 17.93 -5.97
CA GLN A 102 -14.31 16.96 -5.80
C GLN A 102 -14.68 15.61 -6.40
N GLU A 103 -15.94 15.35 -6.75
CA GLU A 103 -16.28 14.15 -7.49
C GLU A 103 -15.49 14.06 -8.81
N GLN A 104 -15.20 15.14 -9.52
CA GLN A 104 -14.48 14.99 -10.81
C GLN A 104 -12.96 14.75 -10.66
N GLU A 105 -12.33 15.20 -9.57
CA GLU A 105 -10.89 14.99 -9.33
C GLU A 105 -10.61 13.88 -8.30
N ASP A 106 -11.51 13.68 -7.34
CA ASP A 106 -11.48 12.65 -6.30
C ASP A 106 -12.40 11.45 -6.59
N ILE A 107 -13.41 11.45 -7.49
CA ILE A 107 -13.88 10.15 -8.07
C ILE A 107 -12.81 9.58 -9.00
N VAL A 108 -11.96 10.44 -9.57
CA VAL A 108 -10.75 9.97 -10.26
C VAL A 108 -9.71 9.41 -9.27
N ASN A 109 -9.75 9.77 -7.98
CA ASN A 109 -8.81 9.29 -6.93
C ASN A 109 -9.42 8.43 -5.78
N ASP A 110 -10.72 8.15 -5.84
CA ASP A 110 -11.46 6.93 -5.48
C ASP A 110 -11.87 6.60 -4.00
N PRO A 111 -12.74 7.40 -3.34
CA PRO A 111 -13.51 7.00 -2.15
C PRO A 111 -14.54 5.89 -2.40
N VAL A 112 -15.04 5.75 -3.63
CA VAL A 112 -15.99 4.70 -4.04
C VAL A 112 -15.28 3.34 -4.13
N ARG A 113 -14.01 3.30 -4.57
CA ARG A 113 -13.06 2.20 -4.28
C ARG A 113 -13.00 2.03 -2.80
N PHE A 114 -12.64 3.05 -2.03
CA PHE A 114 -12.33 2.85 -0.62
C PHE A 114 -13.47 2.11 0.11
N PHE A 115 -14.73 2.54 -0.05
CA PHE A 115 -15.89 1.87 0.54
C PHE A 115 -16.30 0.55 -0.15
N GLY A 116 -16.15 0.41 -1.48
CA GLY A 116 -16.43 -0.83 -2.22
C GLY A 116 -15.39 -1.93 -1.95
N LEU A 117 -14.14 -1.53 -1.79
CA LEU A 117 -13.04 -2.35 -1.31
C LEU A 117 -13.34 -2.82 0.11
N MET A 118 -13.93 -2.01 1.01
CA MET A 118 -14.28 -2.44 2.38
C MET A 118 -15.27 -3.62 2.45
N ASP A 119 -16.30 -3.66 1.61
CA ASP A 119 -17.18 -4.85 1.53
C ASP A 119 -16.45 -6.06 0.93
N LEU A 120 -15.48 -5.82 0.05
CA LEU A 120 -14.59 -6.85 -0.47
C LEU A 120 -13.59 -7.31 0.60
N TYR A 121 -13.12 -6.43 1.50
CA TYR A 121 -12.26 -6.75 2.64
C TYR A 121 -12.99 -7.65 3.63
N ASP A 122 -14.21 -7.28 4.04
CA ASP A 122 -15.01 -8.12 4.95
C ASP A 122 -15.34 -9.49 4.31
N ARG A 123 -15.49 -9.55 2.98
CA ARG A 123 -15.61 -10.83 2.26
C ARG A 123 -14.29 -11.60 2.23
N ALA A 124 -13.18 -10.92 2.03
CA ALA A 124 -11.86 -11.51 1.92
C ALA A 124 -11.33 -12.03 3.28
N ARG A 125 -11.74 -11.42 4.39
CA ARG A 125 -11.42 -11.92 5.75
C ARG A 125 -11.82 -13.38 5.93
N LYS A 126 -12.89 -13.85 5.28
CA LYS A 126 -13.33 -15.26 5.33
C LYS A 126 -12.30 -16.25 4.80
N PHE A 127 -11.27 -15.77 4.09
CA PHE A 127 -10.16 -16.60 3.64
C PHE A 127 -9.04 -16.76 4.69
N LEU A 128 -9.02 -15.91 5.74
CA LEU A 128 -8.08 -15.99 6.86
C LEU A 128 -8.49 -17.09 7.87
N PRO A 129 -7.56 -17.60 8.70
CA PRO A 129 -7.91 -18.44 9.86
C PRO A 129 -8.96 -17.77 10.76
N GLU A 130 -9.83 -18.56 11.39
CA GLU A 130 -10.87 -18.02 12.29
C GLU A 130 -10.29 -17.12 13.39
N ALA A 131 -9.12 -17.47 13.94
CA ALA A 131 -8.44 -16.65 14.95
C ALA A 131 -7.98 -15.26 14.45
N GLU A 132 -7.76 -15.12 13.14
CA GLU A 132 -7.31 -13.87 12.50
C GLU A 132 -8.48 -13.05 11.93
N GLN A 133 -9.63 -13.71 11.69
CA GLN A 133 -10.82 -13.08 11.10
C GLN A 133 -11.41 -11.94 11.93
N GLU A 134 -11.13 -11.89 13.24
CA GLU A 134 -11.59 -10.85 14.17
C GLU A 134 -10.48 -9.85 14.54
N LYS A 135 -9.28 -9.95 13.96
CA LYS A 135 -8.21 -8.97 14.22
C LYS A 135 -8.37 -7.72 13.36
N SER A 136 -8.03 -6.56 13.92
CA SER A 136 -7.93 -5.31 13.14
C SER A 136 -6.89 -5.49 12.03
N GLN A 137 -7.06 -4.79 10.89
CA GLN A 137 -6.06 -4.84 9.80
C GLN A 137 -4.67 -4.39 10.28
N PHE A 138 -4.63 -3.50 11.27
CA PHE A 138 -3.40 -2.99 11.89
C PHE A 138 -2.75 -4.00 12.85
N MET A 139 -3.46 -5.08 13.18
CA MET A 139 -3.05 -6.15 14.09
C MET A 139 -2.83 -7.48 13.35
N LEU A 140 -2.95 -7.48 12.01
CA LEU A 140 -2.54 -8.62 11.20
C LEU A 140 -1.02 -8.56 11.10
N ASP A 141 -0.35 -9.50 11.79
CA ASP A 141 1.11 -9.52 11.97
C ASP A 141 1.90 -9.69 10.66
N GLN A 142 1.24 -9.87 9.51
CA GLN A 142 1.89 -10.26 8.26
C GLN A 142 1.40 -9.39 7.08
N TYR A 143 2.30 -8.52 6.63
CA TYR A 143 2.12 -7.53 5.57
C TYR A 143 1.56 -8.11 4.26
N ILE A 144 1.95 -9.35 3.92
CA ILE A 144 1.56 -9.94 2.63
C ILE A 144 0.10 -10.39 2.58
N GLU A 145 -0.49 -10.83 3.69
CA GLU A 145 -1.89 -11.20 3.79
C GLU A 145 -2.76 -9.98 3.50
N TRP A 146 -2.34 -8.82 4.02
CA TRP A 146 -2.99 -7.55 3.74
C TRP A 146 -2.89 -7.16 2.27
N ASP A 147 -1.70 -7.29 1.66
CA ASP A 147 -1.51 -6.98 0.25
C ASP A 147 -2.23 -7.96 -0.69
N LEU A 148 -2.40 -9.22 -0.28
CA LEU A 148 -3.26 -10.18 -0.99
C LEU A 148 -4.73 -9.78 -0.93
N ILE A 149 -5.21 -9.27 0.21
CA ILE A 149 -6.58 -8.77 0.31
C ILE A 149 -6.72 -7.51 -0.56
N LYS A 150 -5.77 -6.57 -0.54
CA LYS A 150 -5.74 -5.42 -1.47
C LYS A 150 -5.78 -5.85 -2.92
N LEU A 151 -4.99 -6.86 -3.28
CA LEU A 151 -4.96 -7.41 -4.64
C LEU A 151 -6.33 -7.97 -5.02
N PHE A 152 -6.89 -8.86 -4.19
CA PHE A 152 -8.20 -9.46 -4.44
C PHE A 152 -9.30 -8.41 -4.58
N THR A 153 -9.36 -7.48 -3.63
CA THR A 153 -10.37 -6.41 -3.60
C THR A 153 -10.26 -5.51 -4.84
N THR A 154 -9.04 -5.13 -5.24
CA THR A 154 -8.79 -4.35 -6.45
C THR A 154 -9.26 -5.09 -7.71
N ILE A 155 -8.88 -6.37 -7.82
CA ILE A 155 -9.22 -7.18 -8.99
C ILE A 155 -10.73 -7.44 -9.10
N GLU A 156 -11.41 -7.73 -7.98
CA GLU A 156 -12.86 -7.92 -7.97
C GLU A 156 -13.61 -6.63 -8.27
N PHE A 157 -13.12 -5.48 -7.79
CA PHE A 157 -13.71 -4.17 -8.09
C PHE A 157 -13.60 -3.84 -9.58
N GLU A 158 -12.46 -4.12 -10.19
CA GLU A 158 -12.18 -3.84 -11.61
C GLU A 158 -12.60 -4.99 -12.55
N LYS A 159 -13.37 -5.96 -12.05
CA LYS A 159 -13.81 -7.13 -12.80
C LYS A 159 -14.54 -6.72 -14.08
N GLY A 160 -14.04 -7.20 -15.21
CA GLY A 160 -14.58 -6.88 -16.55
C GLY A 160 -14.02 -5.60 -17.19
N ARG A 161 -13.18 -4.84 -16.48
CA ARG A 161 -12.50 -3.64 -17.00
C ARG A 161 -11.00 -3.82 -17.25
N GLY A 162 -10.46 -4.99 -16.88
CA GLY A 162 -9.04 -5.31 -16.98
C GLY A 162 -8.29 -4.88 -15.73
N ALA A 163 -8.31 -5.74 -14.71
CA ALA A 163 -7.79 -5.41 -13.40
C ALA A 163 -6.29 -5.06 -13.43
N SER A 164 -5.94 -3.87 -12.97
CA SER A 164 -4.57 -3.37 -12.89
C SER A 164 -4.44 -2.53 -11.61
N PRO A 165 -3.81 -3.07 -10.55
CA PRO A 165 -3.51 -2.29 -9.38
C PRO A 165 -2.78 -0.99 -9.73
N PRO A 166 -3.03 0.10 -9.00
CA PRO A 166 -2.29 1.34 -9.13
C PRO A 166 -0.80 1.15 -8.83
N ALA A 167 0.07 1.87 -9.51
CA ALA A 167 1.53 1.74 -9.37
C ALA A 167 2.05 2.13 -7.97
N ASP A 168 1.28 2.91 -7.21
CA ASP A 168 1.59 3.31 -5.84
C ASP A 168 1.28 2.22 -4.79
N PHE A 169 0.65 1.12 -5.19
CA PHE A 169 0.33 0.04 -4.27
C PHE A 169 1.48 -0.97 -4.23
N ASP A 170 1.85 -1.44 -3.04
CA ASP A 170 2.87 -2.48 -2.89
C ASP A 170 2.50 -3.79 -3.61
N CYS A 171 1.20 -4.08 -3.76
CA CYS A 171 0.74 -5.23 -4.54
C CYS A 171 1.08 -5.13 -6.05
N TYR A 172 1.25 -3.92 -6.59
CA TYR A 172 1.74 -3.73 -7.95
C TYR A 172 3.15 -4.30 -8.12
N TRP A 173 3.97 -4.09 -7.10
CA TRP A 173 5.31 -4.63 -7.01
C TRP A 173 5.29 -6.13 -6.70
N ASP A 174 4.71 -6.53 -5.57
CA ASP A 174 4.88 -7.89 -5.04
C ASP A 174 4.25 -8.99 -5.90
N PHE A 175 3.25 -8.64 -6.71
CA PHE A 175 2.56 -9.58 -7.59
C PHE A 175 2.98 -9.44 -9.07
N GLY A 176 4.04 -8.69 -9.34
CA GLY A 176 4.72 -8.68 -10.64
C GLY A 176 4.04 -7.83 -11.72
N PHE A 177 3.06 -7.00 -11.40
CA PHE A 177 2.44 -6.09 -12.38
C PHE A 177 3.45 -5.12 -12.98
N VAL A 178 4.47 -4.73 -12.20
CA VAL A 178 5.60 -3.93 -12.67
C VAL A 178 6.37 -4.57 -13.83
N THR A 179 6.29 -5.89 -14.01
CA THR A 179 6.97 -6.59 -15.11
C THR A 179 6.21 -6.52 -16.43
N CYS A 180 4.91 -6.19 -16.40
CA CYS A 180 4.06 -6.08 -17.58
C CYS A 180 4.44 -4.87 -18.44
N ARG A 181 4.53 -5.04 -19.75
CA ARG A 181 4.94 -4.01 -20.73
C ARG A 181 3.90 -2.91 -20.90
N ASP A 182 2.62 -3.26 -20.82
CA ASP A 182 1.52 -2.33 -21.06
C ASP A 182 0.28 -2.65 -20.22
N ALA A 183 -0.78 -1.86 -20.40
CA ALA A 183 -2.05 -2.04 -19.71
C ALA A 183 -2.80 -3.33 -20.09
N SER A 184 -2.63 -3.80 -21.33
CA SER A 184 -3.26 -5.04 -21.81
C SER A 184 -2.67 -6.25 -21.09
N GLU A 185 -1.35 -6.28 -20.96
CA GLU A 185 -0.64 -7.32 -20.23
C GLU A 185 -0.96 -7.31 -18.73
N ARG A 186 -1.06 -6.12 -18.11
CA ARG A 186 -1.55 -5.97 -16.73
C ARG A 186 -2.95 -6.52 -16.55
N ALA A 187 -3.88 -6.20 -17.46
CA ALA A 187 -5.23 -6.71 -17.42
C ALA A 187 -5.27 -8.26 -17.52
N LYS A 188 -4.42 -8.86 -18.36
CA LYS A 188 -4.29 -10.34 -18.44
C LYS A 188 -3.79 -10.92 -17.12
N LEU A 189 -2.76 -10.33 -16.51
CA LEU A 189 -2.25 -10.76 -15.20
C LEU A 189 -3.32 -10.65 -14.11
N GLY A 190 -4.05 -9.53 -14.06
CA GLY A 190 -5.16 -9.34 -13.14
C GLY A 190 -6.27 -10.39 -13.31
N ASN A 191 -6.59 -10.76 -14.56
CA ASN A 191 -7.56 -11.83 -14.84
C ASN A 191 -7.07 -13.23 -14.40
N LEU A 192 -5.77 -13.51 -14.52
CA LEU A 192 -5.19 -14.76 -14.01
C LEU A 192 -5.26 -14.82 -12.47
N TYR A 193 -4.93 -13.72 -11.78
CA TYR A 193 -5.10 -13.62 -10.34
C TYR A 193 -6.58 -13.73 -9.91
N LEU A 194 -7.52 -13.11 -10.64
CA LEU A 194 -8.96 -13.29 -10.41
C LEU A 194 -9.37 -14.77 -10.47
N ARG A 195 -8.86 -15.50 -11.45
CA ARG A 195 -9.11 -16.94 -11.58
C ARG A 195 -8.46 -17.72 -10.45
N LEU A 196 -7.23 -17.39 -10.07
CA LEU A 196 -6.55 -17.98 -8.91
C LEU A 196 -7.39 -17.81 -7.64
N PHE A 197 -7.91 -16.61 -7.38
CA PHE A 197 -8.76 -16.35 -6.21
C PHE A 197 -10.07 -17.15 -6.20
N LYS A 198 -10.60 -17.54 -7.37
CA LYS A 198 -11.76 -18.44 -7.46
C LYS A 198 -11.40 -19.90 -7.16
N GLU A 199 -10.16 -20.31 -7.41
CA GLU A 199 -9.63 -21.64 -7.07
C GLU A 199 -9.26 -21.75 -5.59
N ILE A 200 -8.90 -20.62 -4.96
CA ILE A 200 -8.61 -20.55 -3.53
C ILE A 200 -9.90 -20.81 -2.75
N LYS A 201 -9.87 -21.85 -1.92
CA LYS A 201 -10.96 -22.17 -1.00
C LYS A 201 -10.76 -21.40 0.31
N THR A 202 -11.87 -20.99 0.92
CA THR A 202 -11.84 -20.56 2.32
C THR A 202 -11.31 -21.70 3.17
N VAL A 203 -10.49 -21.40 4.17
CA VAL A 203 -10.00 -22.38 5.15
C VAL A 203 -11.22 -22.87 5.94
N GLN A 204 -11.93 -23.84 5.38
CA GLN A 204 -12.98 -24.55 6.07
C GLN A 204 -12.47 -25.96 6.29
N THR A 205 -11.74 -26.11 7.39
CA THR A 205 -11.80 -27.33 8.20
C THR A 205 -13.22 -27.47 8.74
N LYS A 206 -14.21 -27.65 7.85
CA LYS A 206 -15.53 -28.07 8.28
C LYS A 206 -15.40 -29.52 8.69
N LEU A 207 -15.57 -29.77 9.98
CA LEU A 207 -15.98 -31.07 10.51
C LEU A 207 -17.29 -31.46 9.84
N ARG A 208 -17.21 -32.13 8.68
CA ARG A 208 -18.37 -32.80 8.10
C ARG A 208 -18.45 -34.16 8.79
N ASN A 209 -19.40 -34.31 9.70
CA ASN A 209 -19.65 -35.55 10.46
C ASN A 209 -18.50 -35.97 11.39
N GLY A 210 -17.86 -35.04 12.11
CA GLY A 210 -16.87 -35.39 13.13
C GLY A 210 -15.50 -35.85 12.59
N LYS A 211 -15.26 -35.80 11.27
CA LYS A 211 -13.96 -36.10 10.66
C LYS A 211 -13.32 -34.82 10.13
N LEU A 212 -12.04 -34.61 10.45
CA LEU A 212 -11.21 -33.59 9.78
C LEU A 212 -11.15 -33.91 8.28
N THR A 213 -11.59 -32.98 7.44
CA THR A 213 -11.29 -33.05 6.01
C THR A 213 -9.79 -32.84 5.81
N ALA A 214 -9.20 -33.54 4.83
CA ALA A 214 -7.79 -33.43 4.51
C ALA A 214 -7.36 -31.95 4.31
N PRO A 215 -6.10 -31.59 4.66
CA PRO A 215 -5.60 -30.24 4.50
C PRO A 215 -5.84 -29.74 3.08
N GLN A 216 -6.54 -28.62 2.94
CA GLN A 216 -6.72 -28.01 1.63
C GLN A 216 -5.43 -27.29 1.26
N HIS A 217 -4.79 -27.70 0.15
CA HIS A 217 -3.56 -27.07 -0.32
C HIS A 217 -3.79 -25.71 -1.00
N LYS A 218 -5.01 -25.43 -1.47
CA LYS A 218 -5.38 -24.19 -2.18
C LYS A 218 -6.08 -23.21 -1.25
N THR A 219 -5.34 -22.66 -0.29
CA THR A 219 -5.85 -21.69 0.67
C THR A 219 -5.14 -20.36 0.49
N PHE A 220 -5.75 -19.29 1.01
CA PHE A 220 -5.16 -17.96 1.00
C PHE A 220 -3.87 -17.90 1.81
N ILE A 221 -3.78 -18.67 2.90
CA ILE A 221 -2.57 -18.81 3.71
C ILE A 221 -1.43 -19.43 2.89
N ASN A 222 -1.72 -20.51 2.16
CA ASN A 222 -0.70 -21.15 1.34
C ASN A 222 -0.27 -20.24 0.17
N PHE A 223 -1.17 -19.39 -0.34
CA PHE A 223 -0.81 -18.38 -1.32
C PHE A 223 0.07 -17.27 -0.70
N ALA A 224 -0.25 -16.81 0.50
CA ALA A 224 0.57 -15.86 1.25
C ALA A 224 1.98 -16.43 1.52
N GLN A 225 2.05 -17.71 1.92
CA GLN A 225 3.32 -18.40 2.14
C GLN A 225 4.11 -18.55 0.85
N ALA A 226 3.47 -18.99 -0.23
CA ALA A 226 4.10 -19.06 -1.54
C ALA A 226 4.61 -17.69 -2.00
N THR A 227 3.93 -16.61 -1.66
CA THR A 227 4.38 -15.26 -1.99
C THR A 227 5.63 -14.85 -1.19
N LYS A 228 5.66 -15.17 0.11
CA LYS A 228 6.84 -14.96 0.97
C LYS A 228 8.06 -15.75 0.47
N GLU A 229 7.85 -16.98 0.03
CA GLU A 229 8.90 -17.91 -0.38
C GLU A 229 9.34 -17.75 -1.84
N GLY A 230 8.67 -16.92 -2.66
CA GLY A 230 8.98 -16.82 -4.09
C GLY A 230 8.49 -18.03 -4.89
N GLU A 231 7.40 -18.64 -4.45
CA GLU A 231 6.82 -19.87 -4.99
C GLU A 231 5.45 -19.64 -5.63
N ILE A 232 5.13 -18.39 -5.99
CA ILE A 232 3.84 -18.00 -6.59
C ILE A 232 3.55 -18.81 -7.86
N ILE A 233 4.56 -18.98 -8.73
CA ILE A 233 4.41 -19.75 -9.97
C ILE A 233 4.06 -21.22 -9.68
N LYS A 234 4.73 -21.84 -8.70
CA LYS A 234 4.40 -23.21 -8.27
C LYS A 234 3.01 -23.29 -7.66
N PHE A 235 2.60 -22.28 -6.89
CA PHE A 235 1.25 -22.20 -6.34
C PHE A 235 0.20 -22.13 -7.46
N ILE A 236 0.39 -21.26 -8.46
CA ILE A 236 -0.49 -21.16 -9.65
C ILE A 236 -0.58 -22.51 -10.37
N ALA A 237 0.56 -23.18 -10.58
CA ALA A 237 0.61 -24.49 -11.22
C ALA A 237 -0.16 -25.56 -10.42
N SER A 238 -0.05 -25.54 -9.10
CA SER A 238 -0.78 -26.45 -8.21
C SER A 238 -2.28 -26.13 -8.11
N ALA A 239 -2.66 -24.87 -8.33
CA ALA A 239 -4.03 -24.39 -8.19
C ALA A 239 -4.92 -24.88 -9.34
N SER A 240 -4.44 -24.91 -10.59
CA SER A 240 -5.19 -25.49 -11.71
C SER A 240 -4.29 -25.69 -12.92
N GLN A 241 -4.39 -26.86 -13.57
CA GLN A 241 -3.63 -27.15 -14.80
C GLN A 241 -4.00 -26.18 -15.93
N SER A 242 -5.29 -25.81 -16.07
CA SER A 242 -5.70 -24.82 -17.08
C SER A 242 -5.15 -23.44 -16.76
N LEU A 243 -5.11 -23.06 -15.47
CA LEU A 243 -4.57 -21.76 -15.06
C LEU A 243 -3.07 -21.69 -15.33
N ALA A 244 -2.34 -22.77 -15.06
CA ALA A 244 -0.91 -22.89 -15.37
C ALA A 244 -0.65 -22.74 -16.88
N ALA A 245 -1.41 -23.45 -17.71
CA ALA A 245 -1.28 -23.37 -19.16
C ALA A 245 -1.58 -21.96 -19.68
N ASP A 246 -2.63 -21.30 -19.16
CA ASP A 246 -2.97 -19.93 -19.55
C ASP A 246 -1.92 -18.92 -19.07
N PHE A 247 -1.31 -19.14 -17.91
CA PHE A 247 -0.20 -18.32 -17.41
C PHE A 247 1.01 -18.44 -18.33
N GLU A 248 1.44 -19.66 -18.68
CA GLU A 248 2.58 -19.87 -19.59
C GLU A 248 2.31 -19.36 -21.01
N ALA A 249 1.08 -19.52 -21.52
CA ALA A 249 0.69 -18.99 -22.82
C ALA A 249 0.73 -17.46 -22.87
N THR A 250 0.37 -16.81 -21.75
CA THR A 250 0.37 -15.34 -21.63
C THR A 250 1.77 -14.80 -21.34
N PHE A 251 2.50 -15.48 -20.47
CA PHE A 251 3.79 -15.09 -19.92
C PHE A 251 4.78 -16.26 -20.03
N PRO A 252 5.38 -16.48 -21.21
CA PRO A 252 6.26 -17.63 -21.40
C PRO A 252 7.53 -17.50 -20.54
N ALA A 253 7.89 -18.55 -19.78
CA ALA A 253 9.06 -18.56 -18.92
C ALA A 253 10.40 -18.23 -19.63
N ALA A 254 10.51 -18.57 -20.91
CA ALA A 254 11.71 -18.33 -21.70
C ALA A 254 11.95 -16.86 -22.07
N THR A 255 10.90 -16.03 -22.09
CA THR A 255 10.97 -14.67 -22.65
C THR A 255 10.38 -13.59 -21.75
N HIS A 256 9.50 -13.95 -20.82
CA HIS A 256 8.84 -12.97 -19.97
C HIS A 256 9.51 -12.88 -18.58
N PRO A 257 9.88 -11.68 -18.10
CA PRO A 257 10.63 -11.51 -16.85
C PRO A 257 9.82 -11.82 -15.58
N ILE A 258 8.49 -11.91 -15.67
CA ILE A 258 7.61 -12.19 -14.52
C ILE A 258 7.98 -13.48 -13.78
N HIS A 259 8.46 -14.49 -14.50
CA HIS A 259 8.85 -15.78 -13.89
C HIS A 259 10.03 -15.60 -12.95
N ALA A 260 11.10 -14.97 -13.45
CA ALA A 260 12.27 -14.66 -12.63
C ALA A 260 11.89 -13.73 -11.47
N PHE A 261 11.02 -12.75 -11.72
CA PHE A 261 10.57 -11.79 -10.71
C PHE A 261 9.77 -12.45 -9.56
N LEU A 262 8.77 -13.28 -9.89
CA LEU A 262 7.91 -13.95 -8.91
C LEU A 262 8.58 -15.16 -8.23
N SER A 263 9.73 -15.61 -8.76
CA SER A 263 10.57 -16.63 -8.13
C SER A 263 11.46 -16.09 -6.99
N VAL A 264 11.51 -14.76 -6.83
CA VAL A 264 12.28 -14.12 -5.75
C VAL A 264 11.42 -14.00 -4.49
N PRO A 265 11.87 -14.57 -3.34
CA PRO A 265 11.21 -14.44 -2.05
C PRO A 265 10.95 -12.98 -1.66
N LEU A 266 9.98 -12.75 -0.79
CA LEU A 266 9.74 -11.43 -0.24
C LEU A 266 10.98 -10.96 0.57
N GLY A 267 11.47 -9.75 0.28
CA GLY A 267 12.74 -9.26 0.82
C GLY A 267 14.00 -9.79 0.13
N GLY A 268 13.84 -10.69 -0.86
CA GLY A 268 14.91 -11.12 -1.75
C GLY A 268 15.28 -10.04 -2.78
N PHE A 269 16.43 -10.22 -3.43
CA PHE A 269 16.96 -9.25 -4.37
C PHE A 269 16.24 -9.34 -5.73
N ARG A 270 15.45 -8.32 -6.05
CA ARG A 270 14.87 -8.09 -7.38
C ARG A 270 15.62 -6.93 -8.05
N ALA A 271 15.74 -6.95 -9.37
CA ALA A 271 16.38 -5.87 -10.12
C ALA A 271 15.72 -4.52 -9.78
N THR A 272 16.52 -3.57 -9.31
CA THR A 272 16.06 -2.27 -8.78
C THR A 272 15.44 -1.40 -9.88
N VAL A 273 15.71 -1.71 -11.14
CA VAL A 273 15.09 -1.04 -12.31
C VAL A 273 13.57 -1.14 -12.30
N TRP A 274 13.03 -2.22 -11.72
CA TRP A 274 11.60 -2.36 -11.60
C TRP A 274 11.03 -1.31 -10.64
N ARG A 275 11.77 -0.91 -9.59
CA ARG A 275 11.33 0.17 -8.68
C ARG A 275 11.36 1.51 -9.40
N LEU A 276 12.37 1.74 -10.24
CA LEU A 276 12.38 2.90 -11.14
C LEU A 276 11.15 2.89 -12.06
N LYS A 277 10.83 1.76 -12.71
CA LYS A 277 9.64 1.66 -13.56
C LYS A 277 8.34 1.94 -12.79
N GLN A 278 8.17 1.33 -11.62
CA GLN A 278 7.01 1.58 -10.76
C GLN A 278 6.89 3.08 -10.43
N ALA A 279 8.01 3.72 -10.12
CA ALA A 279 8.07 5.14 -9.84
C ALA A 279 7.60 5.96 -11.06
N LEU A 280 8.17 5.72 -12.25
CA LEU A 280 7.77 6.44 -13.48
C LEU A 280 6.27 6.31 -13.81
N GLU A 281 5.68 5.16 -13.48
CA GLU A 281 4.26 4.92 -13.67
C GLU A 281 3.36 5.52 -12.59
N TRP A 282 3.93 5.94 -11.45
CA TRP A 282 3.20 6.56 -10.34
C TRP A 282 2.76 7.99 -10.73
N PRO A 283 1.45 8.28 -10.83
CA PRO A 283 0.96 9.61 -11.22
C PRO A 283 1.45 10.79 -10.38
N ILE A 284 1.83 10.57 -9.11
CA ILE A 284 2.36 11.60 -8.21
C ILE A 284 3.70 12.15 -8.74
N LEU A 285 4.53 11.31 -9.36
CA LEU A 285 5.79 11.76 -9.96
C LEU A 285 5.59 12.72 -11.13
N LYS A 286 4.43 12.69 -11.78
CA LYS A 286 4.10 13.59 -12.88
C LYS A 286 3.63 14.97 -12.40
N ARG A 287 3.39 15.15 -11.10
CA ARG A 287 2.77 16.37 -10.54
C ARG A 287 3.57 17.02 -9.41
N LEU A 288 4.10 16.25 -8.48
CA LEU A 288 4.88 16.74 -7.33
C LEU A 288 5.87 15.68 -6.91
N ILE A 289 7.16 15.95 -7.11
CA ILE A 289 8.22 15.03 -6.72
C ILE A 289 8.64 15.41 -5.31
N THR A 290 8.15 14.67 -4.33
CA THR A 290 8.52 14.81 -2.93
C THR A 290 9.83 14.07 -2.66
N TYR A 291 10.54 14.48 -1.60
CA TYR A 291 11.75 13.81 -1.11
C TYR A 291 11.57 12.30 -0.93
N GLU A 292 10.37 11.88 -0.51
CA GLU A 292 10.01 10.48 -0.28
C GLU A 292 10.12 9.62 -1.55
N VAL A 293 9.80 10.18 -2.72
CA VAL A 293 9.89 9.41 -3.98
C VAL A 293 11.34 9.28 -4.46
N ALA A 294 12.18 10.28 -4.22
CA ALA A 294 13.61 10.17 -4.51
C ALA A 294 14.26 9.03 -3.70
N VAL A 295 13.84 8.83 -2.45
CA VAL A 295 14.28 7.71 -1.60
C VAL A 295 13.84 6.35 -2.16
N LEU A 296 12.71 6.27 -2.87
CA LEU A 296 12.20 5.00 -3.41
C LEU A 296 12.96 4.50 -4.65
N VAL A 297 13.72 5.38 -5.30
CA VAL A 297 14.54 5.09 -6.48
C VAL A 297 16.00 5.43 -6.25
N ASP A 298 16.44 5.44 -4.99
CA ASP A 298 17.77 5.87 -4.53
C ASP A 298 18.92 5.19 -5.29
N ASP A 299 18.73 3.94 -5.71
CA ASP A 299 19.71 3.29 -6.56
C ASP A 299 19.89 4.04 -7.89
N TRP A 300 18.84 4.57 -8.52
CA TRP A 300 18.84 5.13 -9.89
C TRP A 300 19.04 6.64 -9.99
N LEU A 301 19.06 7.34 -8.87
CA LEU A 301 19.20 8.79 -8.84
C LEU A 301 20.26 9.11 -7.77
N PRO A 302 21.48 9.52 -8.18
CA PRO A 302 22.54 9.75 -7.22
C PRO A 302 22.15 10.92 -6.31
N GLU A 303 22.23 10.68 -4.99
CA GLU A 303 22.01 11.60 -3.86
C GLU A 303 21.19 12.89 -4.13
N ARG A 304 20.00 12.96 -3.53
CA ARG A 304 19.21 14.19 -3.29
C ARG A 304 19.37 15.24 -4.41
N ILE A 305 18.90 14.91 -5.60
CA ILE A 305 18.73 15.94 -6.64
C ILE A 305 17.58 16.84 -6.17
N GLU A 306 17.89 17.83 -5.35
CA GLU A 306 17.03 18.97 -5.02
C GLU A 306 16.87 19.89 -6.26
N ASP A 307 17.72 19.71 -7.28
CA ASP A 307 17.70 20.47 -8.52
C ASP A 307 16.72 19.90 -9.55
N ARG A 308 15.52 20.50 -9.60
CA ARG A 308 14.49 20.20 -10.61
C ARG A 308 14.96 20.32 -12.06
N ARG A 309 16.05 21.06 -12.35
CA ARG A 309 16.57 21.24 -13.72
C ARG A 309 17.21 19.97 -14.28
N ILE A 310 17.75 19.12 -13.42
CA ILE A 310 18.37 17.84 -13.81
C ILE A 310 17.30 16.74 -13.82
N TRP A 311 16.39 16.80 -12.86
CA TRP A 311 15.41 15.75 -12.62
C TRP A 311 14.43 15.53 -13.78
N GLY A 312 13.83 16.61 -14.32
CA GLY A 312 12.87 16.50 -15.43
C GLY A 312 13.47 15.79 -16.65
N PRO A 313 14.61 16.28 -17.19
CA PRO A 313 15.31 15.61 -18.28
C PRO A 313 15.76 14.17 -17.96
N MET A 314 16.14 13.87 -16.72
CA MET A 314 16.46 12.49 -16.31
C MET A 314 15.24 11.57 -16.35
N LEU A 315 14.06 12.04 -15.92
CA LEU A 315 12.83 11.25 -16.04
C LEU A 315 12.47 11.01 -17.50
N GLU A 316 12.57 12.02 -18.37
CA GLU A 316 12.33 11.87 -19.81
C GLU A 316 13.27 10.82 -20.43
N ILE A 317 14.54 10.85 -20.04
CA ILE A 317 15.51 9.84 -20.47
C ILE A 317 15.13 8.47 -19.93
N TYR A 318 14.85 8.31 -18.64
CA TYR A 318 14.45 7.02 -18.12
C TYR A 318 13.14 6.51 -18.71
N GLU A 319 12.16 7.35 -18.98
CA GLU A 319 10.94 6.99 -19.72
C GLU A 319 11.27 6.48 -21.13
N ALA A 320 12.20 7.13 -21.84
CA ALA A 320 12.67 6.67 -23.14
C ALA A 320 13.50 5.37 -23.06
N LEU A 321 14.21 5.14 -21.95
CA LEU A 321 15.01 3.94 -21.72
C LEU A 321 14.17 2.75 -21.22
N MET A 322 12.96 3.00 -20.69
CA MET A 322 12.12 1.99 -20.03
C MET A 322 11.40 1.02 -21.00
N HIS A 323 11.89 0.89 -22.23
CA HIS A 323 11.38 -0.09 -23.20
C HIS A 323 11.80 -1.52 -22.84
N ASP A 324 13.03 -1.73 -22.36
CA ASP A 324 13.49 -2.97 -21.74
C ASP A 324 14.18 -2.66 -20.41
N PRO A 325 13.44 -2.72 -19.29
CA PRO A 325 13.97 -2.41 -17.97
C PRO A 325 15.16 -3.31 -17.58
N LEU A 326 15.17 -4.58 -17.99
CA LEU A 326 16.28 -5.46 -17.66
C LEU A 326 17.53 -5.12 -18.46
N GLU A 327 17.39 -4.71 -19.72
CA GLU A 327 18.53 -4.20 -20.49
C GLU A 327 19.09 -2.93 -19.86
N LEU A 328 18.24 -1.98 -19.46
CA LEU A 328 18.65 -0.79 -18.72
C LEU A 328 19.43 -1.13 -17.44
N HIS A 329 18.98 -2.14 -16.69
CA HIS A 329 19.69 -2.68 -15.53
C HIS A 329 21.05 -3.28 -15.89
N ARG A 330 21.13 -4.07 -16.97
CA ARG A 330 22.39 -4.66 -17.44
C ARG A 330 23.39 -3.59 -17.85
N GLN A 331 22.97 -2.61 -18.65
CA GLN A 331 23.81 -1.52 -19.13
C GLN A 331 24.37 -0.69 -17.97
N ARG A 332 23.57 -0.49 -16.93
CA ARG A 332 24.06 0.14 -15.71
C ARG A 332 25.03 -0.74 -14.93
N ALA A 333 24.74 -2.04 -14.79
CA ALA A 333 25.65 -2.96 -14.11
C ALA A 333 27.00 -3.09 -14.83
N SER A 334 27.03 -2.98 -16.17
CA SER A 334 28.26 -2.99 -16.97
C SER A 334 28.98 -1.64 -17.05
N GLY A 335 28.40 -0.57 -16.49
CA GLY A 335 28.97 0.78 -16.57
C GLY A 335 28.84 1.44 -17.96
N THR A 336 27.97 0.91 -18.83
CA THR A 336 27.76 1.38 -20.21
C THR A 336 26.42 2.11 -20.40
N LEU A 337 25.86 2.63 -19.31
CA LEU A 337 24.55 3.29 -19.29
C LEU A 337 24.50 4.55 -20.16
N VAL A 338 25.61 5.27 -20.25
CA VAL A 338 25.70 6.52 -21.02
C VAL A 338 25.69 6.22 -22.51
N GLU A 339 26.49 5.25 -22.95
CA GLU A 339 26.54 4.80 -24.34
C GLU A 339 25.17 4.27 -24.78
N TYR A 340 24.50 3.52 -23.89
CA TYR A 340 23.14 3.07 -24.14
C TYR A 340 22.16 4.25 -24.31
N ALA A 341 22.22 5.26 -23.44
CA ALA A 341 21.38 6.45 -23.55
C ALA A 341 21.66 7.28 -24.81
N GLU A 342 22.93 7.47 -25.17
CA GLU A 342 23.35 8.18 -26.38
C GLU A 342 22.93 7.44 -27.66
N SER A 343 22.85 6.10 -27.64
CA SER A 343 22.40 5.29 -28.78
C SER A 343 20.91 5.52 -29.14
N LEU A 344 20.12 6.00 -28.18
CA LEU A 344 18.68 6.21 -28.32
C LEU A 344 18.31 7.68 -28.60
N GLY A 345 19.26 8.62 -28.52
CA GLY A 345 19.02 10.02 -28.80
C GLY A 345 20.08 10.98 -28.28
N ARG A 346 19.78 12.28 -28.33
CA ARG A 346 20.67 13.32 -27.79
C ARG A 346 20.48 13.44 -26.28
N VAL A 347 21.54 13.16 -25.53
CA VAL A 347 21.61 13.38 -24.07
C VAL A 347 22.29 14.71 -23.81
N SER A 348 21.72 15.57 -22.95
CA SER A 348 22.37 16.83 -22.58
C SER A 348 23.63 16.59 -21.76
N ASN A 349 24.56 17.54 -21.73
CA ASN A 349 25.81 17.39 -20.97
C ASN A 349 25.54 17.21 -19.47
N GLU A 350 24.55 17.89 -18.92
CA GLU A 350 24.16 17.83 -17.51
C GLU A 350 23.63 16.43 -17.15
N VAL A 351 22.76 15.85 -17.98
CA VAL A 351 22.26 14.50 -17.74
C VAL A 351 23.36 13.46 -17.97
N ARG A 352 24.21 13.67 -18.98
CA ARG A 352 25.37 12.81 -19.22
C ARG A 352 26.28 12.73 -17.99
N GLN A 353 26.58 13.87 -17.35
CA GLN A 353 27.37 13.89 -16.12
C GLN A 353 26.65 13.20 -14.95
N ALA A 354 25.33 13.36 -14.82
CA ALA A 354 24.54 12.67 -13.81
C ALA A 354 24.49 11.13 -14.03
N LEU A 355 24.43 10.67 -15.28
CA LEU A 355 24.50 9.25 -15.61
C LEU A 355 25.90 8.68 -15.36
N LEU A 356 26.96 9.46 -15.62
CA LEU A 356 28.34 9.08 -15.32
C LEU A 356 28.64 9.01 -13.82
N SER A 357 27.95 9.82 -13.00
CA SER A 357 28.12 9.82 -11.54
C SER A 357 27.41 8.66 -10.84
N LEU A 358 26.51 7.96 -11.53
CA LEU A 358 25.92 6.73 -11.03
C LEU A 358 26.96 5.63 -10.97
N ALA A 359 27.26 5.17 -9.75
CA ALA A 359 28.05 3.96 -9.58
C ALA A 359 27.39 2.79 -10.35
N PRO A 360 28.18 1.89 -10.96
CA PRO A 360 27.69 0.63 -11.46
C PRO A 360 26.87 -0.05 -10.36
N LEU A 361 25.77 -0.69 -10.76
CA LEU A 361 25.01 -1.48 -9.81
C LEU A 361 25.93 -2.60 -9.33
N GLU A 362 26.41 -2.49 -8.10
CA GLU A 362 26.96 -3.65 -7.42
C GLU A 362 25.86 -4.73 -7.46
N GLN A 363 26.24 -5.98 -7.71
CA GLN A 363 25.44 -7.07 -7.16
C GLN A 363 25.95 -7.28 -5.73
N PRO A 364 25.21 -6.86 -4.69
CA PRO A 364 25.48 -7.44 -3.39
C PRO A 364 24.20 -7.95 -2.75
N ALA A 365 24.40 -8.96 -1.90
CA ALA A 365 23.47 -9.44 -0.90
C ALA A 365 23.03 -8.29 0.03
N ARG A 366 22.16 -7.40 -0.43
CA ARG A 366 21.49 -6.40 0.40
C ARG A 366 20.18 -7.01 0.87
N ILE A 367 20.28 -7.73 1.98
CA ILE A 367 19.14 -8.04 2.84
C ILE A 367 18.61 -6.69 3.34
N ILE A 368 17.59 -6.15 2.68
CA ILE A 368 16.79 -5.09 3.26
C ILE A 368 15.95 -5.77 4.35
N LYS A 369 16.47 -5.83 5.58
CA LYS A 369 15.64 -6.07 6.75
C LYS A 369 14.71 -4.85 6.88
N ARG A 370 13.50 -4.94 6.32
CA ARG A 370 12.43 -4.00 6.66
C ARG A 370 12.16 -4.15 8.17
N ARG A 371 12.21 -3.02 8.89
CA ARG A 371 11.96 -2.95 10.33
C ARG A 371 10.60 -3.60 10.65
N SER A 372 10.66 -4.55 11.58
CA SER A 372 9.56 -5.14 12.35
C SER A 372 8.73 -4.10 13.07
#